data_AF-A0A660V9V4-F1
#
_entry.id   AF-A0A660V9V4-F1
#
_cell.length_a   1.000
_cell.length_b   1.000
_cell.length_c   1.000
_cell.angle_alpha   90.00
_cell.angle_beta   90.00
_cell.angle_gamma   90.00
#
_symmetry.space_group_name_H-M   'P 1'
#
loop_
_entity.id
_entity.type
_entity.pdbx_description
1 polymer ?
#
loop_
_entity_poly.entity_id
_entity_poly.type
_entity_poly.pdbx_seq_one_letter_code
_entity_poly.pdbx_strand_id
1 'polypeptide(L)' 'MADKKEECGIFGIYGDPDAVQKTYFSLHSLQHRGQESAGIASSNGELIHCFTGMGQ' A
#
# COMPACT_ATOMS: atom_id res chain seq x y z
N MET A 1 25.10 9.18 14.94
CA MET A 1 23.92 8.36 15.24
C MET A 1 23.23 8.09 13.91
N ALA A 2 23.26 6.85 13.44
CA ALA A 2 22.49 6.48 12.26
C ALA A 2 21.02 6.44 12.68
N ASP A 3 20.29 7.48 12.31
CA ASP A 3 18.84 7.56 12.41
C ASP A 3 18.28 6.36 11.63
N LYS A 4 17.67 5.39 12.33
CA LYS A 4 16.98 4.27 11.68
C LYS A 4 15.75 4.85 11.01
N LYS A 5 15.85 5.25 9.74
CA LYS A 5 14.68 5.53 8.90
C LYS A 5 13.77 4.32 8.95
N GLU A 6 12.58 4.47 9.52
CA GLU A 6 11.49 3.53 9.28
C GLU A 6 11.27 3.48 7.76
N GLU A 7 11.55 2.33 7.15
CA GLU A 7 11.45 2.18 5.70
C GLU A 7 10.01 1.86 5.33
N CYS A 8 9.33 2.77 4.64
CA CYS A 8 7.98 2.55 4.12
C CYS A 8 7.85 1.20 3.39
N GLY A 9 6.70 0.52 3.57
CA GLY A 9 6.39 -0.72 2.86
C GLY A 9 5.74 -0.49 1.49
N ILE A 10 6.06 -1.31 0.50
CA ILE A 10 5.45 -1.29 -0.84
C ILE A 10 4.98 -2.71 -1.20
N PHE A 11 3.81 -2.81 -1.84
CA PHE A 11 3.28 -4.06 -2.39
C PHE A 11 2.67 -3.80 -3.77
N GLY A 12 2.75 -4.79 -4.67
CA GLY A 12 2.15 -4.75 -6.00
C GLY A 12 1.68 -6.12 -6.45
N ILE A 13 0.57 -6.16 -7.17
CA ILE A 13 -0.04 -7.37 -7.73
C ILE A 13 -0.66 -7.05 -9.10
N TYR A 14 -0.62 -8.00 -10.02
CA TYR A 14 -1.08 -7.82 -11.41
C TYR A 14 -1.79 -9.07 -11.91
N GLY A 15 -2.81 -8.89 -12.76
CA GLY A 15 -3.55 -9.98 -13.38
C GLY A 15 -4.48 -10.76 -12.44
N ASP A 16 -4.79 -10.20 -11.27
CA ASP A 16 -5.62 -10.85 -10.25
C ASP A 16 -6.93 -10.06 -10.06
N PRO A 17 -8.12 -10.70 -10.16
CA PRO A 17 -9.40 -10.00 -9.97
C PRO A 17 -9.58 -9.44 -8.56
N ASP A 18 -8.87 -9.98 -7.55
CA ASP A 18 -8.91 -9.54 -6.16
C ASP A 18 -7.70 -8.66 -5.80
N ALA A 19 -7.02 -8.08 -6.79
CA ALA A 19 -5.80 -7.30 -6.63
C ALA A 19 -5.90 -6.22 -5.54
N VAL A 20 -7.01 -5.48 -5.49
CA VAL A 20 -7.23 -4.41 -4.50
C VAL A 20 -7.28 -4.97 -3.08
N GLN A 21 -8.07 -6.03 -2.86
CA GLN A 21 -8.23 -6.66 -1.55
C GLN A 21 -6.92 -7.28 -1.06
N LYS A 22 -6.20 -7.99 -1.94
CA LYS A 22 -4.90 -8.57 -1.62
C LYS A 22 -3.85 -7.50 -1.32
N THR A 23 -3.88 -6.38 -2.03
CA THR A 23 -3.01 -5.23 -1.75
C THR A 23 -3.30 -4.64 -0.38
N TYR A 24 -4.57 -4.46 -0.01
CA TYR A 24 -4.96 -3.99 1.31
C TYR A 24 -4.40 -4.88 2.44
N PHE A 25 -4.62 -6.20 2.37
CA PHE A 25 -4.12 -7.13 3.39
C PHE A 25 -2.58 -7.19 3.43
N SER A 26 -1.93 -7.05 2.29
CA SER A 26 -0.47 -7.03 2.21
C SER A 26 0.10 -5.77 2.85
N LEU A 27 -0.46 -4.59 2.56
CA LEU A 27 -0.09 -3.34 3.23
C LEU A 27 -0.36 -3.41 4.74
N HIS A 28 -1.47 -4.01 5.16
CA HIS A 28 -1.76 -4.24 6.58
C HIS A 28 -0.71 -5.15 7.24
N SER A 29 -0.26 -6.21 6.56
CA SER A 29 0.82 -7.08 7.05
C SER A 29 2.15 -6.33 7.17
N LEU A 30 2.37 -5.32 6.32
CA LEU A 30 3.53 -4.42 6.34
C LEU A 30 3.37 -3.22 7.26
N GLN A 31 2.27 -3.08 8.02
CA GLN A 31 1.99 -1.89 8.85
C GLN A 31 3.08 -1.60 9.89
N HIS A 32 3.81 -2.62 10.33
CA HIS A 32 4.96 -2.49 11.24
C HIS A 32 6.14 -1.69 10.63
N ARG A 33 6.11 -1.37 9.34
CA ARG A 33 7.11 -0.57 8.63
C ARG A 33 6.79 0.92 8.56
N GLY A 34 5.59 1.31 8.97
CA GLY A 34 5.18 2.72 9.00
C GLY A 34 3.66 2.83 9.17
N GLN A 35 3.22 3.70 10.07
CA GLN A 35 1.81 3.83 10.49
C GLN A 35 1.20 5.20 10.20
N GLU A 36 2.01 6.14 9.71
CA GLU A 36 1.61 7.53 9.51
C GLU A 36 0.62 7.72 8.35
N SER A 37 0.73 6.90 7.30
CA SER A 37 -0.14 6.98 6.12
C SER A 37 -0.12 5.69 5.32
N ALA A 38 -1.12 5.50 4.46
CA ALA A 38 -1.17 4.41 3.50
C ALA A 38 -1.89 4.85 2.21
N GLY A 39 -1.64 4.12 1.12
CA GLY A 39 -2.33 4.36 -0.14
C GLY A 39 -2.33 3.14 -1.05
N ILE A 40 -3.36 3.04 -1.88
CA ILE A 40 -3.53 2.01 -2.90
C ILE A 40 -3.87 2.70 -4.22
N ALA A 41 -3.16 2.32 -5.28
CA ALA A 41 -3.53 2.65 -6.65
C ALA A 41 -3.86 1.34 -7.40
N SER A 42 -4.96 1.32 -8.14
CA SER A 42 -5.42 0.16 -8.91
C SER A 42 -5.92 0.57 -10.28
N SER A 43 -5.78 -0.30 -11.28
CA SER A 43 -6.22 -0.03 -12.64
C SER A 43 -6.99 -1.19 -13.24
N ASN A 44 -8.00 -0.86 -14.04
CA ASN A 44 -8.71 -1.80 -14.91
C ASN A 44 -8.12 -1.85 -16.34
N GLY A 45 -6.98 -1.19 -16.59
CA GLY A 45 -6.35 -1.07 -17.91
C GLY A 45 -6.74 0.20 -18.69
N GLU A 46 -7.79 0.89 -18.27
CA GLU A 46 -8.24 2.15 -18.91
C GLU A 46 -8.07 3.35 -17.97
N LEU A 47 -8.40 3.15 -16.69
CA LEU A 47 -8.37 4.17 -15.65
C LEU A 47 -7.53 3.70 -14.46
N ILE A 48 -6.96 4.66 -13.73
CA ILE A 48 -6.27 4.42 -12.47
C ILE A 48 -7.10 5.08 -11.35
N HIS A 49 -7.48 4.28 -10.37
CA HIS A 49 -8.13 4.73 -9.14
C HIS A 49 -7.10 4.76 -8.02
N CYS A 50 -6.99 5.90 -7.34
CA CYS A 50 -6.08 6.10 -6.22
C CYS A 50 -6.88 6.42 -4.96
N PHE A 51 -6.55 5.76 -3.86
CA PHE A 51 -7.03 6.10 -2.53
C PHE A 51 -5.85 6.22 -1.59
N THR A 52 -5.71 7.36 -0.93
CA THR A 52 -4.62 7.64 0.03
C THR A 52 -5.20 8.30 1.27
N GLY A 53 -4.55 8.09 2.41
CA GLY A 53 -4.96 8.70 3.67
C GLY A 53 -3.87 8.62 4.73
N MET A 54 -3.94 9.54 5.68
CA MET A 54 -3.16 9.48 6.91
C MET A 54 -3.75 8.43 7.85
N GLY A 55 -2.91 7.78 8.65
CA GLY A 55 -3.34 6.99 9.80
C GLY A 55 -3.92 7.91 10.87
N GLN A 56 -4.86 7.39 11.67
CA GLN A 56 -5.37 8.04 12.89
C GLN A 56 -4.83 7.33 14.13
#